data_AF-A0A1V6I890-F1
#
_entry.id   AF-A0A1V6I890-F1
#
_cell.length_a   1.000
_cell.length_b   1.000
_cell.length_c   1.000
_cell.angle_alpha   90.00
_cell.angle_beta   90.00
_cell.angle_gamma   90.00
#
_symmetry.space_group_name_H-M   'P 1'
#
loop_
_entity.id
_entity.type
_entity.pdbx_description
1 polymer ?
#
loop_
_entity_poly.entity_id
_entity_poly.type
_entity_poly.pdbx_seq_one_letter_code
_entity_poly.pdbx_strand_id
1 'polypeptide(L)'
;MSQYTSSGTDFWFSFIENQQSSSGLDTCMVYIASENGASGIISIPGQGWYQNFSVGINSSISIQIPNSLTPNHNIHDAIPLLDTIVNKSIHIISNNPISVYIANYLKQSSDASLVFPTNALGNEYIIMTYTALPGYSNLVSEFSIVATNNNTQIEITPTANIIGGPTAGTTYTITLNAGQLYIAQTNGDFTGTYIKATNIEDCNTKFAVFAGNDCAYVPTSCAACDHLFEQMIPTSAWGKEYLTSPLKNRNGDQFRILAKDSGTIININ
;
A
#
# COMPACT_ATOMS: atom_id res chain seq x y z
N MET A 1 24.33 -5.14 -4.85
CA MET A 1 23.18 -5.11 -3.94
C MET A 1 22.68 -3.67 -3.90
N SER A 2 21.52 -3.38 -4.50
CA SER A 2 20.83 -2.12 -4.26
C SER A 2 20.13 -2.28 -2.91
N GLN A 3 20.70 -1.73 -1.84
CA GLN A 3 20.05 -1.71 -0.54
C GLN A 3 19.01 -0.58 -0.57
N TYR A 4 17.73 -0.93 -0.69
CA TYR A 4 16.65 0.03 -0.49
C TYR A 4 16.55 0.34 1.00
N THR A 5 16.60 1.63 1.35
CA THR A 5 16.56 2.06 2.75
C THR A 5 15.13 1.98 3.29
N SER A 6 14.97 1.39 4.46
CA SER A 6 13.74 1.43 5.29
C SER A 6 13.82 2.51 6.37
N SER A 7 14.88 3.31 6.37
CA SER A 7 15.11 4.40 7.31
C SER A 7 15.17 5.74 6.57
N GLY A 8 14.47 6.74 7.09
CA GLY A 8 14.40 8.08 6.52
C GLY A 8 13.69 9.05 7.43
N THR A 9 13.49 10.28 6.96
CA THR A 9 12.89 11.38 7.74
C THR A 9 11.56 11.89 7.18
N ASP A 10 11.17 11.43 5.99
CA ASP A 10 9.97 11.85 5.26
C ASP A 10 9.28 10.62 4.66
N PHE A 11 7.98 10.45 4.93
CA PHE A 11 7.20 9.29 4.52
C PHE A 11 5.79 9.69 4.11
N TRP A 12 5.34 9.23 2.94
CA TRP A 12 3.96 9.34 2.47
C TRP A 12 3.35 7.96 2.31
N PHE A 13 2.16 7.76 2.86
CA PHE A 13 1.47 6.46 2.80
C PHE A 13 -0.03 6.57 2.97
N SER A 14 -0.71 5.45 2.71
CA SER A 14 -2.14 5.25 2.93
C SER A 14 -2.36 3.86 3.51
N PHE A 15 -3.57 3.63 4.00
CA PHE A 15 -4.11 2.30 4.21
C PHE A 15 -5.02 1.97 3.01
N ILE A 16 -5.26 0.68 2.79
CA ILE A 16 -6.32 0.17 1.91
C ILE A 16 -7.35 -0.59 2.76
N GLU A 17 -8.55 -0.77 2.23
CA GLU A 17 -9.69 -1.36 2.94
C GLU A 17 -9.44 -2.80 3.42
N ASN A 18 -9.79 -3.07 4.68
CA ASN A 18 -9.89 -4.41 5.25
C ASN A 18 -11.37 -4.80 5.33
N GLN A 19 -11.69 -6.09 5.28
CA GLN A 19 -13.05 -6.63 5.27
C GLN A 19 -14.02 -5.89 6.20
N GLN A 20 -15.08 -5.30 5.64
CA GLN A 20 -16.14 -4.74 6.47
C GLN A 20 -16.79 -5.82 7.33
N SER A 21 -16.58 -5.71 8.64
CA SER A 21 -17.23 -6.56 9.63
C SER A 21 -18.39 -5.79 10.27
N SER A 22 -19.46 -6.50 10.63
CA SER A 22 -20.53 -5.94 11.48
C SER A 22 -20.03 -5.50 12.87
N SER A 23 -18.75 -5.76 13.18
CA SER A 23 -18.08 -5.47 14.44
C SER A 23 -17.32 -4.13 14.50
N GLY A 24 -17.28 -3.34 13.43
CA GLY A 24 -16.73 -1.97 13.48
C GLY A 24 -15.78 -1.62 12.32
N LEU A 25 -15.16 -0.44 12.45
CA LEU A 25 -14.22 0.13 11.48
C LEU A 25 -12.80 -0.42 11.67
N ASP A 26 -12.03 -0.43 10.58
CA ASP A 26 -10.59 -0.68 10.57
C ASP A 26 -9.85 0.07 11.66
N THR A 27 -8.93 -0.60 12.35
CA THR A 27 -7.97 0.05 13.25
C THR A 27 -6.64 0.20 12.53
N CYS A 28 -6.37 1.43 12.08
CA CYS A 28 -5.15 1.79 11.38
C CYS A 28 -4.08 2.27 12.38
N MET A 29 -3.07 1.43 12.63
CA MET A 29 -1.96 1.72 13.52
C MET A 29 -0.69 2.05 12.75
N VAL A 30 0.04 3.06 13.23
CA VAL A 30 1.35 3.46 12.74
C VAL A 30 2.36 3.22 13.84
N TYR A 31 3.37 2.39 13.58
CA TYR A 31 4.48 2.14 14.48
C TYR A 31 5.71 2.88 13.97
N ILE A 32 6.32 3.66 14.85
CA ILE A 32 7.51 4.47 14.55
C ILE A 32 8.63 3.99 15.45
N ALA A 33 9.73 3.53 14.86
CA ALA A 33 10.93 3.08 15.57
C ALA A 33 12.12 3.97 15.23
N SER A 34 13.02 4.18 16.20
CA SER A 34 14.26 4.92 15.98
C SER A 34 15.41 4.34 16.79
N GLU A 35 16.58 4.22 16.14
CA GLU A 35 17.83 3.85 16.82
C GLU A 35 18.44 5.04 17.57
N ASN A 36 18.27 6.26 17.05
CA ASN A 36 18.91 7.48 17.57
C ASN A 36 17.96 8.39 18.37
N GLY A 37 16.69 8.00 18.48
CA GLY A 37 15.62 8.86 18.97
C GLY A 37 15.25 9.94 17.96
N ALA A 38 13.98 10.31 17.91
CA ALA A 38 13.46 11.29 16.97
C ALA A 38 12.23 12.00 17.53
N SER A 39 12.00 13.22 17.07
CA SER A 39 10.75 13.93 17.23
C SER A 39 10.23 14.35 15.86
N GLY A 40 8.91 14.40 15.71
CA GLY A 40 8.31 14.67 14.42
C GLY A 40 6.82 14.95 14.49
N ILE A 41 6.24 15.04 13.30
CA ILE A 41 4.81 15.26 13.08
C ILE A 41 4.30 14.15 12.18
N ILE A 42 3.22 13.51 12.60
CA ILE A 42 2.36 12.71 11.72
C ILE A 42 1.12 13.55 11.38
N SER A 43 0.69 13.55 10.13
CA SER A 43 -0.42 14.39 9.68
C SER A 43 -1.21 13.76 8.55
N ILE A 44 -2.43 14.25 8.35
CA ILE A 44 -3.23 14.05 7.14
C ILE A 44 -3.51 15.45 6.60
N PRO A 45 -2.59 16.04 5.80
CA PRO A 45 -2.62 17.46 5.47
C PRO A 45 -3.94 17.91 4.85
N GLY A 46 -4.50 17.09 3.96
CA GLY A 46 -5.77 17.35 3.29
C GLY A 46 -7.00 17.33 4.20
N GLN A 47 -6.87 16.84 5.43
CA GLN A 47 -7.92 16.82 6.45
C GLN A 47 -7.64 17.80 7.61
N GLY A 48 -6.51 18.52 7.59
CA GLY A 48 -6.11 19.44 8.66
C GLY A 48 -5.76 18.77 9.99
N TRP A 49 -5.61 17.43 10.02
CA TRP A 49 -5.24 16.68 11.22
C TRP A 49 -3.73 16.52 11.32
N TYR A 50 -3.20 16.65 12.54
CA TYR A 50 -1.81 16.34 12.85
C TYR A 50 -1.65 15.96 14.33
N GLN A 51 -0.57 15.25 14.62
CA GLN A 51 -0.13 14.89 15.96
C GLN A 51 1.40 14.96 16.03
N ASN A 52 1.92 15.64 17.06
CA ASN A 52 3.34 15.61 17.38
C ASN A 52 3.70 14.28 18.04
N PHE A 53 4.92 13.79 17.80
CA PHE A 53 5.44 12.60 18.46
C PHE A 53 6.90 12.76 18.87
N SER A 54 7.31 11.91 19.81
CA SER A 54 8.70 11.73 20.22
C SER A 54 8.93 10.24 20.50
N VAL A 55 9.99 9.68 19.94
CA VAL A 55 10.42 8.29 20.11
C VAL A 55 11.83 8.28 20.69
N GLY A 56 12.08 7.41 21.67
CA GLY A 56 13.36 7.31 22.34
C GLY A 56 14.43 6.62 21.49
N ILE A 57 15.67 6.64 21.97
CA ILE A 57 16.80 5.87 21.43
C ILE A 57 16.48 4.37 21.56
N ASN A 58 16.71 3.59 20.49
CA ASN A 58 16.42 2.16 20.42
C ASN A 58 15.01 1.79 20.91
N SER A 59 14.02 2.61 20.54
CA SER A 59 12.65 2.52 21.02
C SER A 59 11.66 2.62 19.86
N SER A 60 10.44 2.16 20.11
CA SER A 60 9.29 2.37 19.24
C SER A 60 8.11 2.97 19.99
N ILE A 61 7.26 3.69 19.25
CA ILE A 61 5.94 4.16 19.68
C ILE A 61 4.88 3.72 18.68
N SER A 62 3.61 3.78 19.07
CA SER A 62 2.48 3.51 18.19
C SER A 62 1.49 4.67 18.23
N ILE A 63 0.95 5.05 17.07
CA ILE A 63 -0.07 6.08 16.90
C ILE A 63 -1.23 5.47 16.12
N GLN A 64 -2.44 5.59 16.67
CA GLN A 64 -3.65 5.22 15.95
C GLN A 64 -4.11 6.40 15.08
N ILE A 65 -4.37 6.15 13.80
CA ILE A 65 -5.05 7.13 12.96
C ILE A 65 -6.53 7.19 13.35
N PRO A 66 -7.11 8.38 13.59
CA PRO A 66 -8.53 8.48 13.91
C PRO A 66 -9.38 7.80 12.83
N ASN A 67 -10.27 6.89 13.23
CA ASN A 67 -11.05 6.08 12.28
C ASN A 67 -11.90 6.92 11.31
N SER A 68 -12.30 8.13 11.67
CA SER A 68 -13.04 9.05 10.77
C SER A 68 -12.17 9.65 9.66
N LEU A 69 -10.86 9.60 9.80
CA LEU A 69 -9.90 10.18 8.87
C LEU A 69 -9.19 9.13 8.00
N THR A 70 -9.41 7.84 8.27
CA THR A 70 -8.82 6.78 7.45
C THR A 70 -9.33 6.88 6.00
N PRO A 71 -8.46 6.58 5.01
CA PRO A 71 -8.86 6.53 3.60
C PRO A 71 -10.08 5.62 3.38
N ASN A 72 -10.14 4.52 4.15
CA ASN A 72 -11.05 3.40 4.04
C ASN A 72 -12.44 3.62 4.69
N HIS A 73 -12.70 4.77 5.32
CA HIS A 73 -13.96 4.97 6.04
C HIS A 73 -15.15 5.13 5.06
N ASN A 74 -16.13 4.21 5.16
CA ASN A 74 -17.43 4.19 4.45
C ASN A 74 -17.39 3.94 2.92
N ILE A 75 -16.42 3.19 2.39
CA ILE A 75 -16.36 2.89 0.94
C ILE A 75 -17.43 1.87 0.50
N HIS A 76 -17.97 1.10 1.44
CA HIS A 76 -19.03 0.12 1.15
C HIS A 76 -20.47 0.65 1.25
N ASP A 77 -20.70 1.91 1.65
CA ASP A 77 -22.05 2.50 1.69
C ASP A 77 -22.50 2.88 0.27
N ALA A 78 -22.91 1.87 -0.51
CA ALA A 78 -23.66 1.93 -1.77
C ALA A 78 -23.09 2.74 -2.94
N ILE A 79 -21.95 3.40 -2.78
CA ILE A 79 -21.17 4.00 -3.86
C ILE A 79 -19.73 3.56 -3.64
N PRO A 80 -19.20 2.64 -4.45
CA PRO A 80 -17.79 2.32 -4.36
C PRO A 80 -17.02 3.64 -4.59
N LEU A 81 -15.86 3.82 -3.97
CA LEU A 81 -14.98 4.92 -4.34
C LEU A 81 -14.37 4.58 -5.71
N LEU A 82 -15.19 4.73 -6.74
CA LEU A 82 -14.87 4.44 -8.12
C LEU A 82 -13.96 5.56 -8.61
N ASP A 83 -12.71 5.25 -8.95
CA ASP A 83 -11.84 6.16 -9.70
C ASP A 83 -11.67 7.54 -9.05
N THR A 84 -11.58 7.59 -7.71
CA THR A 84 -11.67 8.85 -6.97
C THR A 84 -10.33 9.27 -6.39
N ILE A 85 -10.04 10.57 -6.52
CA ILE A 85 -8.93 11.24 -5.87
C ILE A 85 -9.42 11.78 -4.52
N VAL A 86 -8.75 11.40 -3.43
CA VAL A 86 -9.07 11.86 -2.07
C VAL A 86 -7.87 12.49 -1.39
N ASN A 87 -8.12 13.46 -0.51
CA ASN A 87 -7.09 14.22 0.20
C ASN A 87 -6.82 13.60 1.59
N LYS A 88 -6.52 12.31 1.63
CA LYS A 88 -6.41 11.51 2.87
C LYS A 88 -5.05 10.82 3.05
N SER A 89 -4.03 11.22 2.31
CA SER A 89 -2.69 10.63 2.48
C SER A 89 -2.10 11.03 3.83
N ILE A 90 -1.39 10.09 4.46
CA ILE A 90 -0.71 10.32 5.72
C ILE A 90 0.74 10.71 5.42
N HIS A 91 1.23 11.73 6.12
CA HIS A 91 2.58 12.27 5.99
C HIS A 91 3.28 12.27 7.33
N ILE A 92 4.50 11.74 7.38
CA ILE A 92 5.39 11.85 8.54
C ILE A 92 6.63 12.65 8.14
N ILE A 93 6.96 13.64 8.97
CA ILE A 93 8.27 14.33 8.97
C ILE A 93 8.90 14.18 10.33
N SER A 94 10.20 13.89 10.38
CA SER A 94 10.98 13.77 11.62
C SER A 94 12.34 14.46 11.51
N ASN A 95 12.93 14.81 12.66
CA ASN A 95 14.23 15.47 12.71
C ASN A 95 15.43 14.51 12.58
N ASN A 96 15.23 13.22 12.85
CA ASN A 96 16.22 12.15 12.76
C ASN A 96 15.62 10.94 12.04
N PRO A 97 16.44 10.09 11.39
CA PRO A 97 15.93 8.90 10.71
C PRO A 97 15.13 7.98 11.63
N ILE A 98 13.99 7.53 11.12
CA ILE A 98 13.07 6.57 11.73
C ILE A 98 12.76 5.45 10.74
N SER A 99 12.20 4.35 11.25
CA SER A 99 11.52 3.34 10.44
C SER A 99 10.05 3.31 10.78
N VAL A 100 9.21 3.15 9.77
CA VAL A 100 7.75 3.23 9.88
C VAL A 100 7.14 1.92 9.41
N TYR A 101 6.28 1.34 10.25
CA TYR A 101 5.46 0.18 9.93
C TYR A 101 4.00 0.55 10.15
N ILE A 102 3.11 0.03 9.31
CA ILE A 102 1.68 0.27 9.41
C ILE A 102 0.94 -1.05 9.50
N ALA A 103 -0.04 -1.12 10.39
CA ALA A 103 -0.89 -2.30 10.53
C ALA A 103 -2.35 -1.90 10.40
N ASN A 104 -3.09 -2.63 9.57
CA ASN A 104 -4.54 -2.55 9.48
C ASN A 104 -5.12 -3.80 10.12
N TYR A 105 -5.89 -3.66 11.19
CA TYR A 105 -6.53 -4.82 11.81
C TYR A 105 -7.97 -4.59 12.22
N LEU A 106 -8.68 -5.71 12.17
CA LEU A 106 -9.99 -5.99 12.72
C LEU A 106 -9.88 -7.20 13.66
N LYS A 107 -10.99 -7.56 14.30
CA LYS A 107 -11.02 -8.66 15.27
C LYS A 107 -10.52 -9.99 14.71
N GLN A 108 -10.71 -10.24 13.41
CA GLN A 108 -10.46 -11.54 12.76
C GLN A 108 -9.73 -11.42 11.42
N SER A 109 -9.19 -10.24 11.11
CA SER A 109 -8.48 -9.97 9.86
C SER A 109 -7.44 -8.90 10.13
N SER A 110 -6.19 -9.10 9.72
CA SER A 110 -5.12 -8.13 9.94
C SER A 110 -3.95 -8.35 9.00
N ASP A 111 -3.35 -7.24 8.55
CA ASP A 111 -2.06 -7.29 7.88
C ASP A 111 -1.23 -6.03 8.19
N ALA A 112 0.05 -6.07 7.83
CA ALA A 112 0.98 -4.98 8.08
C ALA A 112 2.02 -4.84 6.98
N SER A 113 2.37 -3.59 6.68
CA SER A 113 3.37 -3.23 5.68
C SER A 113 4.49 -2.42 6.31
N LEU A 114 5.71 -2.59 5.80
CA LEU A 114 6.74 -1.57 5.95
C LEU A 114 6.35 -0.33 5.13
N VAL A 115 6.73 0.86 5.60
CA VAL A 115 6.60 2.10 4.82
C VAL A 115 7.97 2.60 4.38
N PHE A 116 8.19 2.66 3.07
CA PHE A 116 9.41 3.22 2.49
C PHE A 116 9.44 4.74 2.63
N PRO A 117 10.60 5.31 3.01
CA PRO A 117 10.79 6.75 3.01
C PRO A 117 10.71 7.31 1.58
N THR A 118 10.31 8.57 1.44
CA THR A 118 10.06 9.23 0.15
C THR A 118 11.26 9.17 -0.80
N ASN A 119 12.48 9.20 -0.27
CA ASN A 119 13.69 9.09 -1.08
C ASN A 119 13.90 7.68 -1.68
N ALA A 120 13.33 6.64 -1.08
CA ALA A 120 13.35 5.26 -1.55
C ALA A 120 12.19 4.91 -2.50
N LEU A 121 11.23 5.82 -2.69
CA LEU A 121 10.17 5.63 -3.67
C LEU A 121 10.71 5.74 -5.11
N GLY A 122 9.97 5.13 -6.03
CA GLY A 122 10.23 5.18 -7.46
C GLY A 122 9.07 5.80 -8.23
N ASN A 123 9.06 5.55 -9.53
CA ASN A 123 8.12 6.15 -10.47
C ASN A 123 7.49 5.10 -11.41
N GLU A 124 7.76 3.82 -11.20
CA GLU A 124 7.31 2.70 -12.02
C GLU A 124 7.08 1.48 -11.11
N TYR A 125 5.90 0.90 -11.21
CA TYR A 125 5.43 -0.18 -10.35
C TYR A 125 4.65 -1.21 -11.18
N ILE A 126 4.74 -2.47 -10.79
CA ILE A 126 3.81 -3.51 -11.22
C ILE A 126 3.10 -4.01 -9.96
N ILE A 127 1.77 -4.02 -10.01
CA ILE A 127 0.95 -4.40 -8.87
C ILE A 127 0.94 -5.92 -8.71
N MET A 128 0.94 -6.37 -7.45
CA MET A 128 0.53 -7.72 -7.08
C MET A 128 -0.64 -7.63 -6.09
N THR A 129 -1.73 -8.31 -6.40
CA THR A 129 -2.87 -8.49 -5.50
C THR A 129 -3.21 -9.98 -5.37
N TYR A 130 -4.35 -10.30 -4.76
CA TYR A 130 -4.94 -11.63 -4.77
C TYR A 130 -6.45 -11.47 -4.89
N THR A 131 -7.10 -12.32 -5.69
CA THR A 131 -8.55 -12.23 -5.86
C THR A 131 -9.25 -12.34 -4.51
N ALA A 132 -10.05 -11.33 -4.17
CA ALA A 132 -10.93 -11.36 -3.02
C ALA A 132 -11.95 -12.51 -3.11
N LEU A 133 -12.58 -12.86 -1.99
CA LEU A 133 -13.46 -14.03 -1.92
C LEU A 133 -14.56 -14.07 -3.00
N PRO A 134 -14.56 -15.10 -3.87
CA PRO A 134 -15.60 -15.27 -4.88
C PRO A 134 -16.99 -15.44 -4.24
N GLY A 135 -17.99 -14.79 -4.81
CA GLY A 135 -19.39 -14.88 -4.36
C GLY A 135 -19.79 -13.85 -3.29
N TYR A 136 -18.85 -13.01 -2.85
CA TYR A 136 -19.12 -11.88 -1.95
C TYR A 136 -18.91 -10.57 -2.73
N SER A 137 -20.00 -9.95 -3.18
CA SER A 137 -19.94 -8.75 -4.03
C SER A 137 -19.40 -7.49 -3.34
N ASN A 138 -19.19 -7.56 -2.03
CA ASN A 138 -18.65 -6.47 -1.21
C ASN A 138 -17.17 -6.66 -0.87
N LEU A 139 -16.52 -7.70 -1.39
CA LEU A 139 -15.08 -7.94 -1.17
C LEU A 139 -14.34 -7.78 -2.50
N VAL A 140 -13.34 -6.91 -2.50
CA VAL A 140 -12.62 -6.51 -3.72
C VAL A 140 -11.10 -6.57 -3.52
N SER A 141 -10.38 -6.67 -4.64
CA SER A 141 -8.96 -6.33 -4.67
C SER A 141 -8.81 -4.83 -4.88
N GLU A 142 -7.82 -4.23 -4.24
CA GLU A 142 -7.61 -2.79 -4.24
C GLU A 142 -6.14 -2.43 -4.49
N PHE A 143 -5.91 -1.30 -5.15
CA PHE A 143 -4.67 -0.57 -5.00
C PHE A 143 -4.93 0.91 -4.76
N SER A 144 -3.99 1.55 -4.07
CA SER A 144 -3.94 3.00 -3.93
C SER A 144 -2.60 3.58 -4.37
N ILE A 145 -2.64 4.81 -4.89
CA ILE A 145 -1.46 5.55 -5.33
C ILE A 145 -1.39 6.86 -4.55
N VAL A 146 -0.29 7.10 -3.84
CA VAL A 146 -0.08 8.27 -2.98
C VAL A 146 0.98 9.18 -3.61
N ALA A 147 0.60 10.43 -3.92
CA ALA A 147 1.52 11.40 -4.51
C ALA A 147 2.32 12.16 -3.45
N THR A 148 3.64 12.24 -3.64
CA THR A 148 4.55 12.99 -2.78
C THR A 148 4.81 14.42 -3.27
N ASN A 149 4.41 14.71 -4.51
CA ASN A 149 4.64 15.99 -5.19
C ASN A 149 3.38 16.50 -5.87
N ASN A 150 3.31 17.81 -6.06
CA ASN A 150 2.24 18.42 -6.86
C ASN A 150 2.37 18.05 -8.33
N ASN A 151 1.25 18.02 -9.05
CA ASN A 151 1.22 17.73 -10.48
C ASN A 151 1.92 16.41 -10.86
N THR A 152 1.75 15.35 -10.05
CA THR A 152 2.25 14.01 -10.36
C THR A 152 1.32 13.36 -11.39
N GLN A 153 1.77 13.23 -12.65
CA GLN A 153 0.99 12.61 -13.72
C GLN A 153 1.34 11.13 -13.82
N ILE A 154 0.32 10.27 -13.73
CA ILE A 154 0.49 8.82 -13.61
C ILE A 154 -0.34 8.13 -14.68
N GLU A 155 0.32 7.30 -15.49
CA GLU A 155 -0.30 6.40 -16.46
C GLU A 155 -0.53 5.03 -15.80
N ILE A 156 -1.73 4.48 -15.98
CA ILE A 156 -2.19 3.22 -15.40
C ILE A 156 -2.70 2.32 -16.53
N THR A 157 -2.21 1.09 -16.61
CA THR A 157 -2.71 0.04 -17.50
C THR A 157 -3.20 -1.14 -16.65
N PRO A 158 -4.50 -1.23 -16.37
CA PRO A 158 -5.05 -2.25 -15.47
C PRO A 158 -5.13 -3.62 -16.16
N THR A 159 -4.88 -4.69 -15.42
CA THR A 159 -5.06 -6.09 -15.89
C THR A 159 -6.45 -6.65 -15.62
N ALA A 160 -7.24 -5.98 -14.77
CA ALA A 160 -8.63 -6.31 -14.47
C ALA A 160 -9.52 -5.07 -14.65
N ASN A 161 -10.82 -5.28 -14.85
CA ASN A 161 -11.77 -4.18 -14.95
C ASN A 161 -11.81 -3.42 -13.61
N ILE A 162 -11.59 -2.12 -13.66
CA ILE A 162 -11.79 -1.24 -12.51
C ILE A 162 -13.29 -1.04 -12.35
N ILE A 163 -13.81 -1.25 -11.15
CA ILE A 163 -15.23 -1.02 -10.88
C ILE A 163 -15.49 0.46 -11.19
N GLY A 164 -16.49 0.74 -12.03
CA GLY A 164 -16.89 2.11 -12.42
C GLY A 164 -15.83 2.91 -13.16
N GLY A 165 -14.75 2.27 -13.61
CA GLY A 165 -13.65 2.91 -14.31
C GLY A 165 -13.29 2.18 -15.61
N PRO A 166 -12.05 2.37 -16.08
CA PRO A 166 -11.54 1.73 -17.29
C PRO A 166 -11.56 0.19 -17.23
N THR A 167 -11.75 -0.42 -18.40
CA THR A 167 -11.67 -1.88 -18.57
C THR A 167 -10.22 -2.36 -18.60
N ALA A 168 -10.01 -3.65 -18.35
CA ALA A 168 -8.71 -4.30 -18.47
C ALA A 168 -8.05 -4.00 -19.83
N GLY A 169 -6.77 -3.67 -19.80
CA GLY A 169 -5.96 -3.30 -20.96
C GLY A 169 -6.13 -1.86 -21.46
N THR A 170 -7.10 -1.11 -20.94
CA THR A 170 -7.31 0.29 -21.33
C THR A 170 -6.43 1.21 -20.50
N THR A 171 -5.38 1.75 -21.11
CA THR A 171 -4.49 2.73 -20.47
C THR A 171 -5.18 4.08 -20.29
N TYR A 172 -5.00 4.70 -19.12
CA TYR A 172 -5.51 6.03 -18.79
C TYR A 172 -4.52 6.79 -17.89
N THR A 173 -4.73 8.10 -17.74
CA THR A 173 -3.85 8.96 -16.96
C THR A 173 -4.64 9.72 -15.89
N ILE A 174 -4.06 9.79 -14.70
CA ILE A 174 -4.54 10.64 -13.59
C ILE A 174 -3.49 11.68 -13.24
N THR A 175 -3.89 12.76 -12.56
CA THR A 175 -2.97 13.75 -11.99
C THR A 175 -3.28 13.94 -10.53
N LEU A 176 -2.25 13.80 -9.69
CA LEU A 176 -2.35 13.92 -8.23
C LEU A 176 -1.47 15.06 -7.74
N ASN A 177 -1.93 15.76 -6.70
CA ASN A 177 -1.11 16.70 -5.94
C ASN A 177 -0.57 16.04 -4.66
N ALA A 178 0.43 16.67 -4.04
CA ALA A 178 1.02 16.16 -2.81
C ALA A 178 -0.07 16.00 -1.74
N GLY A 179 -0.11 14.83 -1.10
CA GLY A 179 -1.11 14.49 -0.10
C GLY A 179 -2.46 14.01 -0.65
N GLN A 180 -2.63 13.99 -1.96
CA GLN A 180 -3.73 13.28 -2.61
C GLN A 180 -3.36 11.82 -2.85
N LEU A 181 -4.36 10.95 -2.77
CA LEU A 181 -4.24 9.57 -3.21
C LEU A 181 -5.38 9.19 -4.16
N TYR A 182 -5.09 8.24 -5.04
CA TYR A 182 -6.03 7.60 -5.94
C TYR A 182 -6.34 6.19 -5.43
N ILE A 183 -7.59 5.74 -5.54
CA ILE A 183 -8.00 4.37 -5.20
C ILE A 183 -8.65 3.73 -6.42
N ALA A 184 -8.32 2.47 -6.69
CA ALA A 184 -9.00 1.64 -7.66
C ALA A 184 -9.28 0.25 -7.10
N GLN A 185 -10.50 -0.24 -7.35
CA GLN A 185 -11.00 -1.52 -6.87
C GLN A 185 -11.42 -2.41 -8.05
N THR A 186 -11.31 -3.73 -7.87
CA THR A 186 -11.78 -4.74 -8.84
C THR A 186 -12.37 -5.96 -8.15
N ASN A 187 -13.36 -6.58 -8.79
CA ASN A 187 -13.83 -7.92 -8.44
C ASN A 187 -12.86 -9.03 -8.91
N GLY A 188 -11.81 -8.67 -9.66
CA GLY A 188 -10.79 -9.59 -10.16
C GLY A 188 -9.48 -9.53 -9.37
N ASP A 189 -8.38 -9.65 -10.10
CA ASP A 189 -7.02 -9.56 -9.58
C ASP A 189 -6.24 -8.54 -10.41
N PHE A 190 -5.72 -7.50 -9.77
CA PHE A 190 -4.89 -6.48 -10.41
C PHE A 190 -3.44 -6.90 -10.63
N THR A 191 -3.05 -8.14 -10.31
CA THR A 191 -1.69 -8.62 -10.56
C THR A 191 -1.29 -8.37 -12.00
N GLY A 192 -0.14 -7.71 -12.19
CA GLY A 192 0.38 -7.31 -13.50
C GLY A 192 -0.08 -5.92 -13.97
N THR A 193 -0.97 -5.24 -13.25
CA THR A 193 -1.33 -3.84 -13.53
C THR A 193 -0.08 -2.99 -13.49
N TYR A 194 0.12 -2.19 -14.54
CA TYR A 194 1.32 -1.39 -14.72
C TYR A 194 1.04 0.08 -14.42
N ILE A 195 1.85 0.68 -13.56
CA ILE A 195 1.72 2.08 -13.15
C ILE A 195 3.06 2.78 -13.37
N LYS A 196 3.07 3.92 -14.05
CA LYS A 196 4.28 4.75 -14.18
C LYS A 196 3.97 6.25 -14.19
N ALA A 197 4.92 7.07 -13.74
CA ALA A 197 4.85 8.51 -13.96
C ALA A 197 5.11 8.85 -15.43
N THR A 198 4.44 9.87 -15.96
CA THR A 198 4.65 10.37 -17.33
C THR A 198 5.47 11.65 -17.37
N ASN A 199 5.41 12.49 -16.34
CA ASN A 199 6.15 13.75 -16.25
C ASN A 199 7.38 13.60 -15.33
N ILE A 200 8.42 12.92 -15.84
CA ILE A 200 9.63 12.58 -15.09
C ILE A 200 10.69 13.69 -15.18
N GLU A 201 10.28 14.97 -15.20
CA GLU A 201 11.17 16.05 -15.66
C GLU A 201 12.45 16.26 -14.82
N ASP A 202 12.64 15.64 -13.65
CA ASP A 202 13.92 15.67 -12.91
C ASP A 202 14.18 14.44 -12.00
N CYS A 203 13.72 13.24 -12.35
CA CYS A 203 13.77 12.05 -11.47
C CYS A 203 13.09 12.22 -10.09
N ASN A 204 12.42 13.34 -9.85
CA ASN A 204 11.80 13.70 -8.57
C ASN A 204 10.33 13.30 -8.48
N THR A 205 9.68 12.98 -9.60
CA THR A 205 8.29 12.52 -9.62
C THR A 205 8.20 11.11 -9.07
N LYS A 206 8.04 11.02 -7.75
CA LYS A 206 7.89 9.78 -6.99
C LYS A 206 6.49 9.67 -6.43
N PHE A 207 6.04 8.45 -6.22
CA PHE A 207 4.77 8.15 -5.59
C PHE A 207 4.85 6.80 -4.90
N ALA A 208 4.05 6.58 -3.87
CA ALA A 208 3.91 5.28 -3.24
C ALA A 208 2.71 4.54 -3.83
N VAL A 209 2.80 3.21 -3.92
CA VAL A 209 1.70 2.35 -4.33
C VAL A 209 1.49 1.32 -3.24
N PHE A 210 0.25 1.14 -2.79
CA PHE A 210 -0.15 0.08 -1.87
C PHE A 210 -1.16 -0.79 -2.58
N ALA A 211 -1.11 -2.10 -2.36
CA ALA A 211 -2.04 -3.02 -3.00
C ALA A 211 -2.35 -4.22 -2.13
N GLY A 212 -3.52 -4.82 -2.41
CA GLY A 212 -4.05 -5.88 -1.59
C GLY A 212 -5.48 -6.25 -1.93
N ASN A 213 -6.21 -6.66 -0.90
CA ASN A 213 -7.64 -6.99 -0.98
C ASN A 213 -8.29 -6.94 0.41
N ASP A 214 -9.61 -6.87 0.44
CA ASP A 214 -10.37 -6.84 1.70
C ASP A 214 -10.25 -8.17 2.46
N CYS A 215 -10.37 -9.29 1.74
CA CYS A 215 -10.22 -10.64 2.27
C CYS A 215 -9.99 -11.69 1.17
N ALA A 216 -8.93 -12.48 1.28
CA ALA A 216 -8.58 -13.53 0.34
C ALA A 216 -8.19 -14.85 1.03
N TYR A 217 -8.44 -15.98 0.36
CA TYR A 217 -7.95 -17.29 0.79
C TYR A 217 -6.53 -17.54 0.28
N VAL A 218 -5.57 -17.66 1.21
CA VAL A 218 -4.19 -18.05 0.89
C VAL A 218 -3.76 -19.19 1.82
N PRO A 219 -3.76 -20.46 1.37
CA PRO A 219 -4.23 -20.95 0.07
C PRO A 219 -5.73 -20.87 -0.16
N THR A 220 -6.13 -20.91 -1.43
CA THR A 220 -7.51 -21.11 -1.89
C THR A 220 -8.20 -22.37 -1.35
N SER A 221 -7.43 -23.35 -0.86
CA SER A 221 -7.93 -24.59 -0.27
C SER A 221 -8.26 -24.50 1.23
N CYS A 222 -7.98 -23.38 1.89
CA CYS A 222 -8.17 -23.21 3.33
C CYS A 222 -9.30 -22.23 3.62
N ALA A 223 -10.27 -22.67 4.42
CA ALA A 223 -11.41 -21.86 4.83
C ALA A 223 -11.04 -20.95 6.02
N ALA A 224 -10.43 -19.81 5.70
CA ALA A 224 -10.29 -18.61 6.53
C ALA A 224 -9.62 -17.56 5.64
N CYS A 225 -10.32 -16.48 5.31
CA CYS A 225 -9.72 -15.41 4.53
C CYS A 225 -9.07 -14.40 5.47
N ASP A 226 -8.10 -13.67 4.95
CA ASP A 226 -7.47 -12.56 5.65
C ASP A 226 -7.24 -11.40 4.67
N HIS A 227 -7.09 -10.21 5.21
CA HIS A 227 -6.63 -9.04 4.49
C HIS A 227 -5.21 -9.27 3.98
N LEU A 228 -4.94 -8.88 2.74
CA LEU A 228 -3.57 -8.74 2.26
C LEU A 228 -3.31 -7.27 2.01
N PHE A 229 -2.20 -6.74 2.50
CA PHE A 229 -1.85 -5.33 2.36
C PHE A 229 -0.35 -5.10 2.42
N GLU A 230 0.21 -4.61 1.32
CA GLU A 230 1.64 -4.33 1.20
C GLU A 230 1.89 -3.07 0.38
N GLN A 231 2.95 -2.33 0.72
CA GLN A 231 3.51 -1.32 -0.15
C GLN A 231 4.28 -1.98 -1.30
N MET A 232 3.87 -1.68 -2.53
CA MET A 232 4.56 -2.18 -3.71
C MET A 232 5.97 -1.60 -3.80
N ILE A 233 6.92 -2.47 -4.10
CA ILE A 233 8.32 -2.12 -4.32
C ILE A 233 8.47 -1.58 -5.76
N PRO A 234 9.12 -0.42 -5.98
CA PRO A 234 9.31 0.11 -7.34
C PRO A 234 10.14 -0.86 -8.19
N THR A 235 9.86 -0.95 -9.49
CA THR A 235 10.49 -1.94 -10.38
C THR A 235 12.01 -1.78 -10.49
N SER A 236 12.53 -0.57 -10.26
CA SER A 236 13.97 -0.28 -10.20
C SER A 236 14.68 -0.94 -9.01
N ALA A 237 13.93 -1.38 -8.00
CA ALA A 237 14.41 -2.05 -6.81
C ALA A 237 14.39 -3.57 -6.89
N TRP A 238 13.74 -4.15 -7.91
CA TRP A 238 13.51 -5.58 -7.95
C TRP A 238 14.84 -6.33 -8.07
N GLY A 239 15.02 -7.31 -7.20
CA GLY A 239 16.19 -8.17 -7.17
C GLY A 239 16.05 -9.36 -8.10
N LYS A 240 17.12 -10.15 -8.22
CA LYS A 240 17.11 -11.46 -8.89
C LYS A 240 17.15 -12.62 -7.91
N GLU A 241 17.40 -12.34 -6.64
CA GLU A 241 17.59 -13.31 -5.57
C GLU A 241 16.79 -12.84 -4.36
N TYR A 242 16.00 -13.75 -3.79
CA TYR A 242 15.13 -13.50 -2.64
C TYR A 242 15.34 -14.63 -1.64
N LEU A 243 15.49 -14.26 -0.37
CA LEU A 243 15.58 -15.21 0.73
C LEU A 243 14.23 -15.32 1.40
N THR A 244 13.81 -16.55 1.67
CA THR A 244 12.61 -16.86 2.43
C THR A 244 12.96 -17.84 3.54
N SER A 245 12.19 -17.81 4.63
CA SER A 245 12.30 -18.76 5.73
C SER A 245 10.90 -19.07 6.23
N PRO A 246 10.54 -20.36 6.37
CA PRO A 246 9.24 -20.73 6.91
C PRO A 246 9.07 -20.22 8.33
N LEU A 247 7.84 -19.87 8.67
CA LEU A 247 7.47 -19.59 10.05
C LEU A 247 7.69 -20.85 10.89
N LYS A 248 8.19 -20.67 12.12
CA LYS A 248 8.69 -21.73 13.02
C LYS A 248 7.82 -22.99 13.10
N ASN A 249 6.49 -22.85 13.03
CA ASN A 249 5.53 -23.95 13.18
C ASN A 249 4.80 -24.30 11.87
N ARG A 250 5.23 -23.78 10.71
CA ARG A 250 4.64 -24.07 9.40
C ARG A 250 5.56 -24.99 8.61
N ASN A 251 4.95 -25.95 7.89
CA ASN A 251 5.68 -26.93 7.08
C ASN A 251 6.13 -26.39 5.71
N GLY A 252 5.92 -25.10 5.45
CA GLY A 252 6.23 -24.42 4.19
C GLY A 252 5.39 -23.16 4.04
N ASP A 253 5.69 -22.37 3.01
CA ASP A 253 4.99 -21.14 2.66
C ASP A 253 4.40 -21.21 1.25
N GLN A 254 3.48 -20.30 0.96
CA GLN A 254 2.95 -20.11 -0.37
C GLN A 254 3.64 -18.95 -1.04
N PHE A 255 4.17 -19.18 -2.24
CA PHE A 255 4.85 -18.15 -3.00
C PHE A 255 4.01 -17.74 -4.19
N ARG A 256 3.74 -16.43 -4.27
CA ARG A 256 3.29 -15.78 -5.50
C ARG A 256 4.45 -14.95 -6.02
N ILE A 257 4.92 -15.24 -7.22
CA ILE A 257 6.10 -14.61 -7.81
C ILE A 257 5.68 -13.88 -9.08
N LEU A 258 6.11 -12.63 -9.21
CA LEU A 258 5.88 -11.79 -10.37
C LEU A 258 7.21 -11.38 -10.95
N ALA A 259 7.36 -11.56 -12.26
CA ALA A 259 8.55 -11.15 -13.00
C ALA A 259 8.24 -9.91 -13.84
N LYS A 260 9.20 -8.98 -13.90
CA LYS A 260 9.07 -7.76 -14.70
C LYS A 260 9.14 -8.07 -16.20
N ASP A 261 10.13 -8.89 -16.57
CA ASP A 261 10.46 -9.15 -17.96
C ASP A 261 9.91 -10.50 -18.43
N SER A 262 9.30 -10.50 -19.62
CA SER A 262 8.86 -11.71 -20.30
C SER A 262 10.02 -12.69 -20.50
N GLY A 263 9.75 -13.98 -20.27
CA GLY A 263 10.77 -15.03 -20.40
C GLY A 263 11.71 -15.18 -19.19
N THR A 264 11.45 -14.47 -18.08
CA THR A 264 12.18 -14.69 -16.82
C THR A 264 12.00 -16.13 -16.33
N ILE A 265 13.12 -16.80 -16.06
CA ILE A 265 13.14 -18.16 -15.50
C ILE A 265 13.22 -18.07 -13.97
N ILE A 266 12.28 -18.71 -13.28
CA ILE A 266 12.21 -18.75 -11.82
C ILE A 266 12.73 -20.11 -11.36
N ASN A 267 13.74 -20.11 -10.48
CA ASN A 267 14.23 -21.31 -9.81
C ASN A 267 13.96 -21.19 -8.32
N ILE A 268 13.36 -22.22 -7.72
CA ILE A 268 13.14 -22.35 -6.27
C ILE A 268 14.01 -23.51 -5.81
N ASN A 269 14.96 -23.22 -4.93
CA ASN A 269 15.91 -24.19 -4.38
C ASN A 269 15.40 -24.81 -3.09
#